data_AF-A0A4U7EZJ0-F1
#
_entry.id   AF-A0A4U7EZJ0-F1
#
_cell.length_a   1.000
_cell.length_b   1.000
_cell.length_c   1.000
_cell.angle_alpha   90.00
_cell.angle_beta   90.00
_cell.angle_gamma   90.00
#
_symmetry.space_group_name_H-M   'P 1'
#
loop_
_entity.id
_entity.type
_entity.pdbx_description
1 polymer ?
#
loop_
_entity_poly.entity_id
_entity_poly.type
_entity_poly.pdbx_seq_one_letter_code
_entity_poly.pdbx_strand_id
1 'polypeptide(L)'
;DPRFRSGGAASRDPTAVLDPTPAFLSAAVLSVVAAGLAVTAGHTGEVVEAGIGIATGVGGAVGWRFVDGDEPAVPVRIVVPALAVTGALWVGAYALADSLLVTLVATTAAVVAVVALPAVADGGRDAALLGR
;
A
#
# COMPACT_ATOMS: atom_id res chain seq x y z
N ASP A 1 24.13 48.97 0.62
CA ASP A 1 25.00 47.80 0.36
C ASP A 1 24.11 46.58 0.08
N PRO A 2 24.05 46.09 -1.17
CA PRO A 2 23.03 45.15 -1.63
C PRO A 2 23.44 43.68 -1.40
N ARG A 3 23.86 43.34 -0.18
CA ARG A 3 24.47 42.02 0.11
C ARG A 3 23.50 40.92 0.53
N PHE A 4 22.22 41.23 0.67
CA PHE A 4 21.18 40.20 0.83
C PHE A 4 20.60 39.83 -0.52
N ARG A 5 21.46 39.27 -1.37
CA ARG A 5 21.02 38.47 -2.52
C ARG A 5 20.49 37.18 -1.90
N SER A 6 19.18 37.10 -1.73
CA SER A 6 18.44 35.87 -1.44
C SER A 6 18.76 34.87 -2.55
N GLY A 7 19.87 34.16 -2.38
CA GLY A 7 20.15 32.94 -3.11
C GLY A 7 19.03 31.99 -2.75
N GLY A 8 18.03 31.91 -3.63
CA GLY A 8 17.13 30.78 -3.68
C GLY A 8 18.00 29.55 -3.86
N ALA A 9 18.43 28.96 -2.75
CA ALA A 9 18.66 27.54 -2.69
C ALA A 9 17.30 26.94 -3.02
N ALA A 10 17.08 26.71 -4.32
CA ALA A 10 16.10 25.76 -4.77
C ALA A 10 16.41 24.49 -3.97
N SER A 11 15.62 24.26 -2.92
CA SER A 11 15.37 22.93 -2.42
C SER A 11 14.84 22.19 -3.63
N ARG A 12 15.74 21.60 -4.42
CA ARG A 12 15.37 20.51 -5.31
C ARG A 12 14.92 19.45 -4.33
N ASP A 13 13.62 19.40 -4.11
CA ASP A 13 12.98 18.41 -3.26
C ASP A 13 13.49 17.04 -3.76
N PRO A 14 14.32 16.31 -2.97
CA PRO A 14 14.98 15.09 -3.46
C PRO A 14 13.99 14.00 -3.87
N THR A 15 12.75 14.14 -3.43
CA THR A 15 11.61 13.28 -3.70
C THR A 15 10.91 13.56 -5.03
N ALA A 16 11.14 14.72 -5.66
CA ALA A 16 10.43 15.11 -6.88
C ALA A 16 10.81 14.26 -8.12
N VAL A 17 11.84 13.42 -8.04
CA VAL A 17 12.27 12.53 -9.13
C VAL A 17 12.76 11.19 -8.59
N LEU A 18 11.96 10.52 -7.77
CA LEU A 18 12.18 9.11 -7.45
C LEU A 18 11.01 8.32 -8.02
N ASP A 19 11.26 7.57 -9.09
CA ASP A 19 10.35 6.53 -9.55
C ASP A 19 10.60 5.28 -8.70
N PRO A 20 9.69 4.88 -7.78
CA PRO A 20 9.81 3.66 -6.99
C PRO A 20 9.54 2.39 -7.79
N THR A 21 9.08 2.49 -9.06
CA THR A 21 8.77 1.32 -9.91
C THR A 21 9.92 0.32 -9.98
N PRO A 22 11.19 0.71 -10.20
CA PRO A 22 12.30 -0.24 -10.25
C PRO A 22 12.52 -0.97 -8.93
N ALA A 23 12.31 -0.30 -7.79
CA ALA A 23 12.44 -0.92 -6.47
C ALA A 23 11.33 -1.97 -6.25
N PHE A 24 10.10 -1.64 -6.60
CA PHE A 24 8.96 -2.57 -6.55
C PHE A 24 9.16 -3.79 -7.45
N LEU A 25 9.61 -3.59 -8.69
CA LEU A 25 9.90 -4.69 -9.61
C LEU A 25 11.07 -5.55 -9.13
N SER A 26 12.12 -4.94 -8.58
CA SER A 26 13.26 -5.66 -8.01
C SER A 26 12.82 -6.54 -6.85
N ALA A 27 12.00 -5.99 -5.94
CA ALA A 27 11.42 -6.75 -4.84
C ALA A 27 10.59 -7.93 -5.36
N ALA A 28 9.71 -7.72 -6.34
CA ALA A 28 8.91 -8.79 -6.94
C ALA A 28 9.78 -9.90 -7.55
N VAL A 29 10.81 -9.54 -8.32
CA VAL A 29 11.73 -10.51 -8.95
C VAL A 29 12.50 -11.30 -7.90
N LEU A 30 13.07 -10.62 -6.91
CA LEU A 30 13.79 -11.29 -5.82
C LEU A 30 12.88 -12.23 -5.03
N SER A 31 11.62 -11.84 -4.81
CA SER A 31 10.63 -12.69 -4.17
C SER A 31 10.22 -13.89 -5.02
N VAL A 32 10.16 -13.78 -6.35
CA VAL A 32 9.97 -14.96 -7.23
C VAL A 32 11.15 -15.93 -7.12
N VAL A 33 12.38 -15.41 -7.10
CA VAL A 33 13.58 -16.24 -6.90
C VAL A 33 13.52 -16.94 -5.54
N ALA A 34 13.20 -16.21 -4.47
CA ALA A 34 13.05 -16.77 -3.13
C ALA A 34 11.96 -17.86 -3.08
N ALA A 35 10.80 -17.63 -3.71
CA ALA A 35 9.74 -18.63 -3.79
C ALA A 35 10.20 -19.91 -4.50
N GLY A 36 10.93 -19.77 -5.62
CA GLY A 36 11.51 -20.91 -6.35
C GLY A 36 12.48 -21.71 -5.47
N LEU A 37 13.38 -21.02 -4.77
CA LEU A 37 14.33 -21.65 -3.84
C LEU A 37 13.59 -22.38 -2.70
N ALA A 38 12.62 -21.71 -2.07
CA ALA A 38 11.80 -22.27 -1.01
C ALA A 38 11.04 -23.54 -1.45
N VAL A 39 10.50 -23.55 -2.67
CA VAL A 39 9.88 -24.75 -3.26
C VAL A 39 10.90 -25.87 -3.44
N THR A 40 12.07 -25.58 -4.03
CA THR A 40 13.10 -26.61 -4.26
C THR A 40 13.71 -27.16 -2.96
N ALA A 41 13.72 -26.36 -1.90
CA ALA A 41 14.23 -26.72 -0.59
C ALA A 41 13.16 -27.31 0.35
N GLY A 42 11.89 -27.32 -0.06
CA GLY A 42 10.78 -27.86 0.74
C GLY A 42 10.30 -26.96 1.89
N HIS A 43 10.62 -25.67 1.89
CA HIS A 43 10.24 -24.71 2.94
C HIS A 43 8.92 -24.00 2.61
N THR A 44 7.78 -24.67 2.82
CA THR A 44 6.45 -24.15 2.45
C THR A 44 6.10 -22.82 3.13
N GLY A 45 6.61 -22.56 4.33
CA GLY A 45 6.42 -21.27 5.03
C GLY A 45 7.11 -20.10 4.34
N GLU A 46 8.31 -20.32 3.79
CA GLU A 46 9.07 -19.31 3.06
C GLU A 46 8.42 -18.98 1.70
N VAL A 47 7.68 -19.93 1.11
CA VAL A 47 6.88 -19.68 -0.11
C VAL A 47 5.77 -18.67 0.16
N VAL A 48 5.12 -18.74 1.32
CA VAL A 48 4.07 -17.78 1.71
C VAL A 48 4.66 -16.39 1.90
N GLU A 49 5.80 -16.28 2.58
CA GLU A 49 6.51 -15.01 2.80
C GLU A 49 6.98 -14.40 1.47
N ALA A 50 7.56 -15.23 0.59
CA ALA A 50 7.92 -14.81 -0.75
C ALA A 50 6.70 -14.36 -1.56
N GLY A 51 5.54 -15.02 -1.41
CA GLY A 51 4.28 -14.60 -2.02
C GLY A 51 3.85 -13.18 -1.63
N ILE A 52 4.03 -12.79 -0.37
CA ILE A 52 3.76 -11.43 0.11
C ILE A 52 4.66 -10.42 -0.61
N GLY A 53 5.95 -10.74 -0.76
CA GLY A 53 6.90 -9.91 -1.48
C GLY A 53 6.55 -9.73 -2.97
N ILE A 54 6.11 -10.81 -3.64
CA ILE A 54 5.62 -10.75 -5.04
C ILE A 54 4.41 -9.83 -5.14
N ALA A 55 3.38 -10.06 -4.32
CA ALA A 55 2.14 -9.30 -4.36
C ALA A 55 2.38 -7.81 -4.06
N THR A 56 3.24 -7.51 -3.09
CA THR A 56 3.61 -6.14 -2.71
C THR A 56 4.38 -5.45 -3.83
N GLY A 57 5.38 -6.11 -4.41
CA GLY A 57 6.16 -5.56 -5.51
C GLY A 57 5.32 -5.31 -6.77
N VAL A 58 4.50 -6.29 -7.18
CA VAL A 58 3.62 -6.12 -8.35
C VAL A 58 2.55 -5.05 -8.08
N GLY A 59 1.89 -5.12 -6.91
CA GLY A 59 0.86 -4.16 -6.52
C GLY A 59 1.40 -2.73 -6.43
N GLY A 60 2.59 -2.55 -5.86
CA GLY A 60 3.26 -1.25 -5.81
C GLY A 60 3.64 -0.72 -7.19
N ALA A 61 4.21 -1.55 -8.06
CA ALA A 61 4.57 -1.15 -9.43
C ALA A 61 3.35 -0.80 -10.29
N VAL A 62 2.26 -1.55 -10.16
CA VAL A 62 1.00 -1.26 -10.86
C VAL A 62 0.31 -0.05 -10.26
N GLY A 63 0.21 0.04 -8.94
CA GLY A 63 -0.41 1.17 -8.24
C GLY A 63 0.27 2.50 -8.55
N TRP A 64 1.60 2.50 -8.64
CA TRP A 64 2.37 3.70 -8.98
C TRP A 64 2.08 4.25 -10.37
N ARG A 65 1.64 3.40 -11.32
CA ARG A 65 1.23 3.86 -12.66
C ARG A 65 0.00 4.76 -12.66
N PHE A 66 -0.74 4.80 -11.55
CA PHE A 66 -1.95 5.61 -11.38
C PHE A 66 -1.72 6.84 -10.48
N VAL A 67 -0.49 7.11 -10.07
CA VAL A 67 -0.13 8.25 -9.21
C VAL A 67 0.42 9.38 -10.09
N ASP A 68 -0.19 10.56 -9.98
CA ASP A 68 0.18 11.78 -10.70
C ASP A 68 1.31 12.55 -9.98
N GLY A 69 1.58 12.23 -8.71
CA GLY A 69 2.70 12.76 -7.93
C GLY A 69 2.44 14.12 -7.26
N ASP A 70 1.26 14.69 -7.46
CA ASP A 70 0.79 15.95 -6.86
C ASP A 70 -0.41 15.70 -5.91
N GLU A 71 -0.64 14.44 -5.53
CA GLU A 71 -1.72 14.09 -4.63
C GLU A 71 -1.51 14.72 -3.24
N PRO A 72 -2.54 15.39 -2.70
CA PRO A 72 -2.45 15.95 -1.36
C PRO A 72 -2.27 14.84 -0.33
N ALA A 73 -1.44 15.11 0.68
CA ALA A 73 -1.18 14.16 1.77
C ALA A 73 -2.48 13.64 2.40
N VAL A 74 -2.58 12.32 2.57
CA VAL A 74 -3.78 11.69 3.13
C VAL A 74 -3.99 12.18 4.57
N PRO A 75 -5.17 12.74 4.90
CA PRO A 75 -5.45 13.23 6.25
C PRO A 75 -5.33 12.13 7.32
N VAL A 76 -4.80 12.47 8.49
CA VAL A 76 -4.63 11.55 9.64
C VAL A 76 -5.93 10.82 10.00
N ARG A 77 -7.07 11.51 9.93
CA ARG A 77 -8.41 10.93 10.18
C ARG A 77 -8.79 9.78 9.24
N ILE A 78 -8.12 9.64 8.10
CA ILE A 78 -8.31 8.55 7.13
C ILE A 78 -7.22 7.48 7.34
N VAL A 79 -5.96 7.92 7.50
CA VAL A 79 -4.81 7.02 7.71
C VAL A 79 -4.98 6.16 8.96
N VAL A 80 -5.42 6.75 10.09
CA VAL A 80 -5.53 6.03 11.37
C VAL A 80 -6.57 4.89 11.28
N PRO A 81 -7.81 5.11 10.82
CA PRO A 81 -8.75 4.03 10.58
C PRO A 81 -8.24 3.00 9.57
N ALA A 82 -7.63 3.43 8.46
CA ALA A 82 -7.11 2.52 7.44
C ALA A 82 -6.00 1.60 8.00
N LEU A 83 -5.08 2.14 8.81
CA LEU A 83 -4.05 1.37 9.49
C LEU A 83 -4.66 0.39 10.51
N ALA A 84 -5.65 0.83 11.28
CA ALA A 84 -6.34 -0.05 12.23
C ALA A 84 -7.02 -1.23 11.52
N VAL A 85 -7.72 -0.99 10.41
CA VAL A 85 -8.36 -2.05 9.61
C VAL A 85 -7.32 -2.98 9.00
N THR A 86 -6.23 -2.43 8.45
CA THR A 86 -5.15 -3.21 7.86
C THR A 86 -4.43 -4.07 8.90
N GLY A 87 -4.18 -3.54 10.10
CA GLY A 87 -3.60 -4.28 11.21
C GLY A 87 -4.53 -5.38 11.73
N ALA A 88 -5.81 -5.07 11.91
CA ALA A 88 -6.82 -6.06 12.28
C ALA A 88 -6.92 -7.19 11.27
N LEU A 89 -6.78 -6.88 9.97
CA LEU A 89 -6.75 -7.86 8.91
C LEU A 89 -5.54 -8.80 8.97
N TRP A 90 -4.37 -8.24 9.23
CA TRP A 90 -3.15 -9.02 9.42
C TRP A 90 -3.26 -9.99 10.60
N VAL A 91 -3.79 -9.51 11.73
CA VAL A 91 -4.04 -10.35 12.92
C VAL A 91 -5.10 -11.41 12.63
N GLY A 92 -6.18 -11.05 11.94
CA GLY A 92 -7.26 -11.98 11.57
C GLY A 92 -6.80 -13.08 10.61
N ALA A 93 -5.97 -12.74 9.62
CA ALA A 93 -5.38 -13.73 8.72
C ALA A 93 -4.49 -14.73 9.47
N TYR A 94 -3.72 -14.27 10.45
CA TYR A 94 -2.88 -15.13 11.29
C TYR A 94 -3.73 -16.04 12.21
N ALA A 95 -4.86 -15.53 12.70
CA ALA A 95 -5.76 -16.27 13.59
C ALA A 95 -6.68 -17.28 12.87
N LEU A 96 -7.01 -17.06 11.59
CA LEU A 96 -7.90 -17.93 10.79
C LEU A 96 -7.15 -18.88 9.83
N ALA A 97 -5.85 -19.07 10.03
CA ALA A 97 -4.95 -19.74 9.09
C ALA A 97 -5.25 -21.24 8.80
N ASP A 98 -6.24 -21.84 9.46
CA ASP A 98 -6.62 -23.25 9.26
C ASP A 98 -7.40 -23.53 7.96
N SER A 99 -7.88 -22.50 7.23
CA SER A 99 -8.57 -22.70 5.95
C SER A 99 -8.27 -21.62 4.92
N LEU A 100 -7.50 -21.98 3.89
CA LEU A 100 -7.08 -21.11 2.78
C LEU A 100 -8.27 -20.43 2.09
N LEU A 101 -9.39 -21.15 1.93
CA LEU A 101 -10.60 -20.62 1.28
C LEU A 101 -11.28 -19.56 2.16
N VAL A 102 -11.30 -19.76 3.47
CA VAL A 102 -11.82 -18.77 4.44
C VAL A 102 -10.90 -17.56 4.49
N THR A 103 -9.58 -17.77 4.52
CA THR A 103 -8.60 -16.68 4.48
C THR A 103 -8.77 -15.83 3.22
N LEU A 104 -8.92 -16.47 2.05
CA LEU A 104 -9.11 -15.80 0.76
C LEU A 104 -10.38 -14.95 0.72
N VAL A 105 -11.52 -15.51 1.16
CA VAL A 105 -12.80 -14.78 1.20
C VAL A 105 -12.74 -13.62 2.18
N ALA A 106 -12.19 -13.85 3.38
CA ALA A 106 -12.06 -12.81 4.41
C ALA A 106 -11.13 -11.68 3.97
N THR A 107 -9.97 -11.97 3.37
CA THR A 107 -9.07 -10.93 2.83
C THR A 107 -9.70 -10.19 1.67
N THR A 108 -10.39 -10.88 0.76
CA THR A 108 -11.07 -10.22 -0.36
C THR A 108 -12.15 -9.25 0.13
N ALA A 109 -13.03 -9.71 1.03
CA ALA A 109 -14.10 -8.87 1.59
C ALA A 109 -13.53 -7.63 2.31
N ALA A 110 -12.42 -7.81 3.01
CA ALA A 110 -11.82 -6.73 3.75
C ALA A 110 -11.03 -5.75 2.89
N VAL A 111 -10.36 -6.22 1.83
CA VAL A 111 -9.77 -5.34 0.81
C VAL A 111 -10.86 -4.49 0.16
N VAL A 112 -12.00 -5.10 -0.20
CA VAL A 112 -13.15 -4.38 -0.74
C VAL A 112 -13.65 -3.31 0.26
N ALA A 113 -13.74 -3.64 1.54
CA ALA A 113 -14.15 -2.70 2.58
C ALA A 113 -13.17 -1.52 2.75
N VAL A 114 -11.86 -1.78 2.73
CA VAL A 114 -10.81 -0.73 2.81
C VAL A 114 -10.85 0.17 1.58
N VAL A 115 -10.99 -0.40 0.38
CA VAL A 115 -11.09 0.36 -0.87
C VAL A 115 -12.37 1.19 -0.92
N ALA A 116 -13.46 0.70 -0.34
CA ALA A 116 -14.73 1.43 -0.26
C ALA A 116 -14.75 2.53 0.82
N LEU A 117 -13.84 2.49 1.81
CA LEU A 117 -13.83 3.40 2.96
C LEU A 117 -13.79 4.90 2.58
N PRO A 118 -12.99 5.34 1.58
CA PRO A 118 -13.00 6.74 1.14
C PRO A 118 -14.35 7.17 0.58
N ALA A 119 -15.01 6.32 -0.23
CA ALA A 119 -16.31 6.61 -0.83
C ALA A 119 -17.41 6.79 0.23
N VAL A 120 -17.34 6.05 1.34
CA VAL A 120 -18.27 6.23 2.48
C VAL A 120 -17.96 7.52 3.24
N ALA A 121 -16.68 7.89 3.39
CA ALA A 121 -16.27 9.11 4.06
C ALA A 121 -16.68 10.39 3.28
N ASP A 122 -16.73 10.31 1.95
CA ASP A 122 -17.15 11.41 1.08
C ASP A 122 -18.68 11.45 0.89
N GLY A 123 -19.35 10.32 0.70
CA GLY A 123 -20.81 10.26 0.65
C GLY A 123 -21.50 10.72 1.95
N GLY A 124 -20.83 10.54 3.10
CA GLY A 124 -21.28 11.11 4.38
C GLY A 124 -21.18 12.64 4.46
N ARG A 125 -20.27 13.27 3.71
CA ARG A 125 -20.17 14.74 3.62
C ARG A 125 -21.28 15.32 2.73
N ASP A 126 -21.60 14.67 1.61
CA ASP A 126 -22.64 15.13 0.68
C ASP A 126 -24.04 15.02 1.30
N ALA A 127 -24.31 13.93 2.04
CA ALA A 127 -25.55 13.76 2.78
C ALA A 127 -25.71 14.80 3.92
N ALA A 128 -24.61 15.25 4.53
CA ALA A 128 -24.63 16.28 5.57
C ALA A 128 -24.82 17.70 5.01
N LEU A 129 -24.43 17.95 3.77
CA LEU A 129 -24.58 19.25 3.09
C LEU A 129 -25.98 19.42 2.47
N LEU A 130 -26.64 18.34 2.03
CA LEU A 130 -28.01 18.37 1.50
C LEU A 130 -29.11 18.42 2.60
N GLY A 131 -28.73 18.24 3.87
CA GLY A 131 -29.62 18.34 5.03
C GLY A 131 -29.69 19.72 5.69
N ARG A 132 -29.07 20.76 5.09
CA ARG A 132 -29.12 22.16 5.52
C ARG A 132 -29.73 23.04 4.43
#